data_AF-A0A194AHL6-F1
#
_entry.id   AF-A0A194AHL6-F1
#
_cell.length_a   1.000
_cell.length_b   1.000
_cell.length_c   1.000
_cell.angle_alpha   90.00
_cell.angle_beta   90.00
_cell.angle_gamma   90.00
#
_symmetry.space_group_name_H-M   'P 1'
#
loop_
_entity.id
_entity.type
_entity.pdbx_description
1 polymer ?
#
loop_
_entity_poly.entity_id
_entity_poly.type
_entity_poly.pdbx_seq_one_letter_code
_entity_poly.pdbx_strand_id
1 'polypeptide(L)'
;MKLLSNLTKQNHRKRIVELISKSDHIVLCSGWMKRAGLKKILPALENAKQKNNAVITIYSNKKHTDEECIIALNDFRHIVVDDIYSKYLHTKIYYFQAENNFNAIIGSANITHGGLVSNDELSVEISGLIGSKEHQDISSYLEQLEKYA
;
A
#
# COMPACT_ATOMS: atom_id res chain seq x y z
N MET A 1 7.50 12.91 10.69
CA MET A 1 6.07 12.86 10.31
C MET A 1 5.78 14.00 9.32
N LYS A 2 5.04 13.74 8.24
CA LYS A 2 4.63 14.74 7.25
C LYS A 2 3.20 14.48 6.77
N LEU A 3 2.40 15.51 6.55
CA LEU A 3 1.08 15.36 5.94
C LEU A 3 1.19 15.16 4.42
N LEU A 4 0.35 14.29 3.88
CA LEU A 4 0.20 14.01 2.47
C LEU A 4 -1.27 14.19 2.09
N SER A 5 -1.53 14.99 1.05
CA SER A 5 -2.87 15.17 0.50
C SER A 5 -2.86 15.27 -1.01
N ASN A 6 -4.01 15.05 -1.63
CA ASN A 6 -4.20 15.23 -3.07
C ASN A 6 -4.46 16.70 -3.46
N LEU A 7 -4.54 17.62 -2.50
CA LEU A 7 -4.76 19.06 -2.74
C LEU A 7 -3.53 19.75 -3.37
N THR A 8 -2.36 19.10 -3.30
CA THR A 8 -1.12 19.64 -3.85
C THR A 8 -0.68 18.89 -5.11
N LYS A 9 0.30 19.45 -5.82
CA LYS A 9 0.93 18.77 -6.97
C LYS A 9 1.63 17.46 -6.59
N GLN A 10 1.94 17.26 -5.30
CA GLN A 10 2.53 16.02 -4.76
C GLN A 10 1.44 15.18 -4.10
N ASN A 11 0.71 14.43 -4.91
CA ASN A 11 -0.41 13.60 -4.46
C ASN A 11 0.02 12.18 -4.03
N HIS A 12 -0.91 11.41 -3.49
CA HIS A 12 -0.66 10.05 -3.00
C HIS A 12 -0.01 9.17 -4.06
N ARG A 13 -0.53 9.17 -5.30
CA ARG A 13 0.04 8.42 -6.41
C ARG A 13 1.53 8.70 -6.58
N LYS A 14 1.92 9.98 -6.69
CA LYS A 14 3.33 10.34 -6.95
C LYS A 14 4.22 9.88 -5.81
N ARG A 15 3.80 10.08 -4.56
CA ARG A 15 4.61 9.69 -3.42
C ARG A 15 4.74 8.17 -3.29
N ILE A 16 3.64 7.44 -3.47
CA ILE A 16 3.64 5.97 -3.45
C ILE A 16 4.55 5.42 -4.55
N VAL A 17 4.45 5.90 -5.79
CA VAL A 17 5.31 5.45 -6.90
C VAL A 17 6.79 5.72 -6.62
N GLU A 18 7.12 6.87 -6.06
CA GLU A 18 8.49 7.21 -5.70
C GLU A 18 9.05 6.26 -4.63
N LEU A 19 8.24 5.93 -3.61
CA LEU A 19 8.64 5.01 -2.54
C LEU A 19 8.79 3.58 -3.06
N ILE A 20 7.85 3.10 -3.90
CA ILE A 20 7.97 1.79 -4.56
C ILE A 20 9.30 1.64 -5.28
N SER A 21 9.73 2.66 -6.05
CA SER A 21 10.97 2.58 -6.84
C SER A 21 12.26 2.47 -6.01
N LYS A 22 12.19 2.83 -4.72
CA LYS A 22 13.35 2.91 -3.81
C LYS A 22 13.39 1.76 -2.81
N SER A 23 12.40 0.87 -2.83
CA SER A 23 12.21 -0.14 -1.80
C SER A 23 12.49 -1.55 -2.29
N ASP A 24 12.98 -2.37 -1.36
CA ASP A 24 13.21 -3.80 -1.50
C ASP A 24 12.14 -4.63 -0.76
N HIS A 25 11.44 -4.05 0.21
CA HIS A 25 10.30 -4.68 0.88
C HIS A 25 9.10 -3.73 0.92
N ILE A 26 7.97 -4.20 0.39
CA ILE A 26 6.78 -3.38 0.15
C ILE A 26 5.54 -4.13 0.66
N VAL A 27 4.74 -3.47 1.50
CA VAL A 27 3.43 -3.98 1.92
C VAL A 27 2.37 -2.94 1.61
N LEU A 28 1.42 -3.28 0.75
CA LEU A 28 0.28 -2.43 0.43
C LEU A 28 -0.99 -3.03 0.98
N CYS A 29 -1.77 -2.27 1.73
CA CYS A 29 -3.08 -2.69 2.20
C CYS A 29 -4.10 -1.63 1.83
N SER A 30 -5.17 -2.04 1.15
CA SER A 30 -6.25 -1.14 0.79
C SER A 30 -7.60 -1.83 0.87
N GLY A 31 -8.48 -1.29 1.73
CA GLY A 31 -9.85 -1.80 1.84
C GLY A 31 -10.59 -1.76 0.52
N TRP A 32 -10.38 -0.77 -0.35
CA TRP A 32 -11.01 -0.70 -1.67
C TRP A 32 -9.95 -0.65 -2.77
N MET A 33 -10.11 -1.46 -3.81
CA MET A 33 -9.16 -1.50 -4.91
C MET A 33 -9.89 -1.53 -6.25
N LYS A 34 -9.67 -0.49 -7.04
CA LYS A 34 -10.31 -0.30 -8.34
C LYS A 34 -9.29 -0.26 -9.46
N ARG A 35 -9.62 -0.80 -10.63
CA ARG A 35 -8.68 -0.93 -11.76
C ARG A 35 -8.03 0.40 -12.13
N ALA A 36 -8.80 1.48 -12.13
CA ALA A 36 -8.33 2.82 -12.45
C ALA A 36 -7.27 3.36 -11.47
N GLY A 37 -7.30 2.92 -10.20
CA GLY A 37 -6.28 3.22 -9.20
C GLY A 37 -5.05 2.33 -9.36
N LEU A 38 -5.26 1.00 -9.45
CA LEU A 38 -4.18 0.04 -9.59
C LEU A 38 -3.29 0.33 -10.81
N LYS A 39 -3.88 0.65 -11.97
CA LYS A 39 -3.15 1.04 -13.19
C LYS A 39 -2.16 2.19 -12.99
N LYS A 40 -2.31 3.01 -11.93
CA LYS A 40 -1.42 4.13 -11.64
C LYS A 40 -0.15 3.75 -10.87
N ILE A 41 -0.14 2.59 -10.21
CA ILE A 41 0.98 2.12 -9.38
C ILE A 41 1.55 0.79 -9.86
N LEU A 42 0.78 -0.02 -10.59
CA LEU A 42 1.17 -1.34 -11.07
C LEU A 42 2.51 -1.35 -11.85
N PRO A 43 2.78 -0.42 -12.80
CA PRO A 43 4.07 -0.41 -13.50
C PRO A 43 5.26 -0.21 -12.57
N ALA A 44 5.08 0.53 -11.46
CA ALA A 44 6.14 0.71 -10.47
C ALA A 44 6.37 -0.58 -9.65
N LEU A 45 5.29 -1.30 -9.30
CA LEU A 45 5.38 -2.58 -8.59
C LEU A 45 6.07 -3.65 -9.44
N GLU A 46 5.69 -3.74 -10.71
CA GLU A 46 6.32 -4.65 -11.68
C GLU A 46 7.82 -4.34 -11.82
N ASN A 47 8.17 -3.06 -11.93
CA ASN A 47 9.56 -2.62 -12.02
C ASN A 47 10.35 -2.95 -10.75
N ALA A 48 9.80 -2.67 -9.56
CA ALA A 48 10.45 -2.99 -8.29
C ALA A 48 10.66 -4.50 -8.12
N LYS A 49 9.67 -5.32 -8.47
CA LYS A 49 9.78 -6.78 -8.46
C LYS A 49 10.88 -7.28 -9.40
N GLN A 50 10.93 -6.77 -10.64
CA GLN A 50 11.83 -7.27 -11.68
C GLN A 50 13.26 -6.74 -11.55
N LYS A 51 13.44 -5.48 -11.17
CA LYS A 51 14.75 -4.81 -11.18
C LYS A 51 15.41 -4.77 -9.80
N ASN A 52 14.62 -4.57 -8.76
CA ASN A 52 15.12 -4.45 -7.40
C ASN A 52 14.97 -5.77 -6.61
N ASN A 53 14.42 -6.81 -7.23
CA ASN A 53 14.01 -8.06 -6.56
C ASN A 53 13.15 -7.79 -5.32
N ALA A 54 12.31 -6.76 -5.37
CA ALA A 54 11.52 -6.36 -4.21
C ALA A 54 10.52 -7.45 -3.80
N VAL A 55 10.42 -7.70 -2.51
CA VAL A 55 9.38 -8.54 -1.91
C VAL A 55 8.13 -7.69 -1.71
N ILE A 56 7.04 -8.07 -2.38
CA ILE A 56 5.82 -7.26 -2.43
C ILE A 56 4.63 -8.10 -1.96
N THR A 57 4.01 -7.67 -0.86
CA THR A 57 2.75 -8.25 -0.34
C THR A 57 1.62 -7.23 -0.47
N ILE A 58 0.47 -7.66 -0.96
CA ILE A 58 -0.69 -6.81 -1.19
C ILE A 58 -1.90 -7.40 -0.48
N TYR A 59 -2.61 -6.59 0.28
CA TYR A 59 -3.85 -6.94 0.97
C TYR A 59 -5.01 -6.12 0.40
N SER A 60 -6.11 -6.79 0.07
CA SER A 60 -7.35 -6.11 -0.34
C SER A 60 -8.59 -6.80 0.20
N ASN A 61 -9.74 -6.13 0.16
CA ASN A 61 -11.01 -6.68 0.61
C ASN A 61 -11.79 -7.26 -0.58
N LYS A 62 -12.20 -8.53 -0.52
CA LYS A 62 -12.95 -9.23 -1.57
C LYS A 62 -14.17 -8.46 -2.05
N LYS A 63 -14.95 -7.89 -1.11
CA LYS A 63 -16.20 -7.16 -1.41
C LYS A 63 -15.99 -5.88 -2.21
N HIS A 64 -14.79 -5.29 -2.14
CA HIS A 64 -14.51 -3.96 -2.71
C HIS A 64 -13.30 -3.94 -3.66
N THR A 65 -12.81 -5.12 -4.06
CA THR A 65 -11.75 -5.29 -5.05
C THR A 65 -12.37 -5.69 -6.37
N ASP A 66 -12.11 -4.94 -7.44
CA ASP A 66 -12.52 -5.35 -8.78
C ASP A 66 -11.80 -6.65 -9.19
N GLU A 67 -12.49 -7.57 -9.86
CA GLU A 67 -11.92 -8.84 -10.32
C GLU A 67 -10.69 -8.63 -11.23
N GLU A 68 -10.71 -7.61 -12.09
CA GLU A 68 -9.56 -7.23 -12.92
C GLU A 68 -8.31 -6.84 -12.11
N CYS A 69 -8.48 -6.36 -10.88
CA CYS A 69 -7.35 -6.08 -9.99
C CYS A 69 -6.73 -7.37 -9.47
N ILE A 70 -7.56 -8.35 -9.10
CA ILE A 70 -7.10 -9.68 -8.63
C ILE A 70 -6.31 -10.36 -9.76
N ILE A 71 -6.87 -10.37 -10.98
CA ILE A 71 -6.21 -10.95 -12.15
C ILE A 71 -4.87 -10.25 -12.43
N ALA A 72 -4.84 -8.92 -12.38
CA ALA A 72 -3.62 -8.15 -12.63
C ALA A 72 -2.56 -8.25 -11.53
N LEU A 73 -2.90 -8.81 -10.37
CA LEU A 73 -2.00 -9.02 -9.25
C LEU A 73 -1.64 -10.50 -9.04
N ASN A 74 -2.01 -11.39 -9.98
CA ASN A 74 -1.76 -12.83 -9.89
C ASN A 74 -0.28 -13.20 -9.68
N ASP A 75 0.65 -12.39 -10.20
CA ASP A 75 2.08 -12.59 -10.07
C ASP A 75 2.64 -12.03 -8.74
N PHE A 76 1.83 -11.37 -7.93
CA PHE A 76 2.23 -10.84 -6.62
C PHE A 76 1.68 -11.72 -5.51
N ARG A 77 2.26 -11.62 -4.31
CA ARG A 77 1.63 -12.16 -3.11
C ARG A 77 0.42 -11.29 -2.75
N HIS A 78 -0.74 -11.61 -3.34
CA HIS A 78 -1.99 -10.87 -3.16
C HIS A 78 -2.97 -11.66 -2.27
N ILE A 79 -3.25 -11.11 -1.10
CA ILE A 79 -4.17 -11.65 -0.10
C ILE A 79 -5.49 -10.91 -0.21
N VAL A 80 -6.52 -11.61 -0.68
CA VAL A 80 -7.88 -11.09 -0.85
C VAL A 80 -8.73 -11.52 0.35
N VAL A 81 -8.93 -10.59 1.29
CA VAL A 81 -9.61 -10.83 2.56
C VAL A 81 -11.12 -10.93 2.35
N ASP A 82 -11.69 -12.07 2.76
CA ASP A 82 -13.14 -12.33 2.74
C ASP A 82 -13.73 -12.07 4.14
N ASP A 83 -14.64 -11.10 4.24
CA ASP A 83 -15.27 -10.68 5.50
C ASP A 83 -16.32 -11.67 6.01
N ILE A 84 -16.62 -12.73 5.26
CA ILE A 84 -17.42 -13.87 5.73
C ILE A 84 -16.66 -14.67 6.79
N TYR A 85 -15.34 -14.79 6.65
CA TYR A 85 -14.49 -15.65 7.49
C TYR A 85 -13.53 -14.85 8.37
N SER A 86 -13.52 -13.53 8.24
CA SER A 86 -12.51 -12.67 8.86
C SER A 86 -13.07 -11.29 9.19
N LYS A 87 -12.30 -10.48 9.93
CA LYS A 87 -12.69 -9.10 10.19
C LYS A 87 -12.66 -8.28 8.90
N TYR A 88 -13.65 -7.42 8.73
CA TYR A 88 -13.74 -6.51 7.58
C TYR A 88 -12.46 -5.65 7.44
N LEU A 89 -11.75 -5.82 6.32
CA LEU A 89 -10.55 -5.06 6.02
C LEU A 89 -10.91 -3.66 5.50
N HIS A 90 -10.77 -2.64 6.35
CA HIS A 90 -10.97 -1.23 5.99
C HIS A 90 -9.68 -0.39 6.00
N THR A 91 -8.56 -0.99 6.36
CA THR A 91 -7.26 -0.35 6.48
C THR A 91 -6.77 0.25 5.17
N LYS A 92 -6.09 1.39 5.25
CA LYS A 92 -5.20 1.87 4.20
C LYS A 92 -3.81 2.16 4.79
N ILE A 93 -2.85 1.31 4.46
CA ILE A 93 -1.43 1.52 4.79
C ILE A 93 -0.58 1.13 3.58
N TYR A 94 0.41 1.97 3.29
CA TYR A 94 1.42 1.70 2.28
C TYR A 94 2.78 1.75 2.98
N TYR A 95 3.39 0.60 3.17
CA TYR A 95 4.68 0.45 3.85
C TYR A 95 5.77 0.12 2.84
N PHE A 96 6.93 0.72 3.07
CA PHE A 96 8.09 0.69 2.22
C PHE A 96 9.33 0.60 3.10
N GLN A 97 10.20 -0.34 2.82
CA GLN A 97 11.48 -0.50 3.49
C GLN A 97 12.59 -0.53 2.43
N ALA A 98 13.75 0.01 2.81
CA ALA A 98 14.97 -0.01 2.02
C ALA A 98 16.16 0.10 2.97
N GLU A 99 17.08 -0.86 2.91
CA GLU A 99 18.24 -0.91 3.82
C GLU A 99 17.80 -0.79 5.29
N ASN A 100 18.26 0.25 6.00
CA ASN A 100 17.93 0.52 7.41
C ASN A 100 16.84 1.59 7.59
N ASN A 101 16.12 1.95 6.53
CA ASN A 101 15.07 2.97 6.55
C ASN A 101 13.69 2.37 6.25
N PHE A 102 12.66 3.00 6.80
CA PHE A 102 11.27 2.74 6.41
C PHE A 102 10.52 4.03 6.12
N ASN A 103 9.48 3.90 5.30
CA ASN A 103 8.43 4.87 5.09
C ASN A 103 7.08 4.16 5.17
N ALA A 104 6.11 4.77 5.84
CA ALA A 104 4.73 4.33 5.87
C ALA A 104 3.79 5.50 5.58
N ILE A 105 2.83 5.29 4.68
CA ILE A 105 1.73 6.22 4.44
C ILE A 105 0.46 5.60 5.01
N ILE A 106 -0.16 6.27 5.97
CA ILE A 106 -1.35 5.79 6.69
C ILE A 106 -2.41 6.88 6.64
N GLY A 107 -3.63 6.54 6.22
CA GLY A 107 -4.70 7.54 6.12
C GLY A 107 -5.93 7.05 5.38
N SER A 108 -6.56 7.96 4.63
CA SER A 108 -7.85 7.71 3.97
C SER A 108 -7.75 7.13 2.56
N ALA A 109 -6.60 7.30 1.89
CA ALA A 109 -6.45 7.00 0.46
C ALA A 109 -6.49 5.50 0.14
N ASN A 110 -7.54 5.05 -0.53
CA ASN A 110 -7.62 3.71 -1.12
C ASN A 110 -6.89 3.61 -2.48
N ILE A 111 -6.64 2.39 -2.99
CA ILE A 111 -6.09 2.14 -4.34
C ILE A 111 -7.23 2.31 -5.37
N THR A 112 -7.67 3.54 -5.52
CA THR A 112 -8.67 3.98 -6.50
C THR A 112 -8.16 5.24 -7.19
N HIS A 113 -8.77 5.63 -8.33
CA HIS A 113 -8.41 6.90 -8.95
C HIS A 113 -8.67 8.09 -7.99
N GLY A 114 -9.82 8.05 -7.30
CA GLY A 114 -10.17 9.00 -6.26
C GLY A 114 -9.10 9.08 -5.18
N GLY A 115 -8.82 7.97 -4.51
CA GLY A 115 -7.90 7.93 -3.38
C GLY A 115 -6.47 8.35 -3.73
N LEU A 116 -5.97 7.95 -4.90
CA LEU A 116 -4.59 8.22 -5.27
C LEU A 116 -4.37 9.59 -5.94
N VAL A 117 -5.42 10.22 -6.47
CA VAL A 117 -5.26 11.38 -7.38
C VAL A 117 -6.21 12.53 -7.10
N SER A 118 -7.51 12.30 -7.00
CA SER A 118 -8.51 13.37 -7.20
C SER A 118 -9.38 13.70 -6.00
N ASN A 119 -9.62 12.75 -5.10
CA ASN A 119 -10.42 13.01 -3.90
C ASN A 119 -9.63 13.89 -2.93
N ASP A 120 -10.33 14.66 -2.11
CA ASP A 120 -9.73 15.24 -0.91
C ASP A 120 -9.41 14.12 0.07
N GLU A 121 -8.13 13.81 0.19
CA GLU A 121 -7.59 12.69 0.96
C GLU A 121 -6.50 13.23 1.86
N LEU A 122 -6.45 12.72 3.08
CA LEU A 122 -5.44 13.08 4.05
C LEU A 122 -4.80 11.81 4.62
N SER A 123 -3.48 11.75 4.50
CA SER A 123 -2.66 10.72 5.12
C SER A 123 -1.48 11.35 5.85
N VAL A 124 -0.92 10.58 6.76
CA VAL A 124 0.37 10.87 7.36
C VAL A 124 1.42 9.98 6.73
N GLU A 125 2.54 10.59 6.34
CA GLU A 125 3.78 9.89 6.06
C GLU A 125 4.66 9.87 7.30
N ILE A 126 5.01 8.67 7.74
CA ILE A 126 5.92 8.40 8.84
C ILE A 126 7.16 7.77 8.23
N SER A 127 8.33 8.27 8.59
CA SER A 127 9.62 7.77 8.10
C SER A 127 10.60 7.72 9.25
N GLY A 128 11.50 6.74 9.23
CA GLY A 128 12.51 6.60 10.27
C GLY A 128 13.43 5.41 10.00
N LEU A 129 14.19 5.04 11.03
CA LEU A 129 15.06 3.88 10.99
C LEU A 129 14.29 2.62 11.39
N ILE A 130 14.66 1.49 10.79
CA ILE A 130 14.22 0.18 11.23
C ILE A 130 14.57 0.03 12.72
N GLY A 131 13.61 -0.45 13.50
CA GLY A 131 13.73 -0.61 14.95
C GLY A 131 13.39 0.62 15.79
N SER A 132 13.07 1.78 15.18
CA SER A 132 12.48 2.90 15.93
C SER A 132 11.14 2.52 16.56
N LYS A 133 10.65 3.30 17.52
CA LYS A 133 9.35 3.05 18.15
C LYS A 133 8.22 3.00 17.11
N GLU A 134 8.19 3.97 16.20
CA GLU A 134 7.18 4.04 15.14
C GLU A 134 7.28 2.83 14.20
N HIS A 135 8.50 2.41 13.87
CA HIS A 135 8.72 1.19 13.10
C HIS A 135 8.14 -0.04 13.81
N GLN A 136 8.39 -0.20 15.10
CA GLN A 136 7.90 -1.34 15.89
C GLN A 136 6.37 -1.35 15.96
N ASP A 137 5.74 -0.19 16.16
CA ASP A 137 4.28 -0.07 16.18
C ASP A 137 3.67 -0.45 14.81
N ILE A 138 4.27 0.00 13.71
CA ILE A 138 3.82 -0.29 12.34
C ILE A 138 4.06 -1.77 11.99
N SER A 139 5.25 -2.30 12.24
CA SER A 139 5.59 -3.70 11.97
C SER A 139 4.69 -4.67 12.76
N SER A 140 4.43 -4.40 14.04
CA SER A 140 3.49 -5.18 14.85
C SER A 140 2.07 -5.20 14.24
N TYR A 141 1.66 -4.11 13.60
CA TYR A 141 0.39 -4.09 12.87
C TYR A 141 0.44 -4.88 11.57
N LEU A 142 1.53 -4.79 10.80
CA LEU A 142 1.71 -5.57 9.56
C LEU A 142 1.76 -7.08 9.84
N GLU A 143 2.42 -7.50 10.92
CA GLU A 143 2.40 -8.89 11.39
C GLU A 143 0.97 -9.37 11.71
N GLN A 144 0.11 -8.50 12.24
CA GLN A 144 -1.30 -8.85 12.44
C GLN A 144 -2.11 -8.97 11.14
N LEU A 145 -1.64 -8.43 10.01
CA LEU A 145 -2.30 -8.64 8.71
C LEU A 145 -2.02 -10.04 8.17
N GLU A 146 -0.88 -10.66 8.53
CA GLU A 146 -0.51 -12.00 8.08
C GLU A 146 -1.51 -13.08 8.52
N LYS A 147 -2.34 -12.83 9.53
CA LYS A 147 -3.44 -13.74 9.91
C LYS A 147 -4.52 -13.91 8.82
N TYR A 148 -4.52 -13.04 7.81
CA TYR A 148 -5.43 -13.13 6.65
C TYR A 148 -4.81 -13.89 5.48
N ALA A 149 -3.51 -14.21 5.53
CA ALA A 149 -2.78 -14.89 4.46
C ALA A 149 -3.12 -16.39 4.36
#